data_AF-A0AAV3ZB40-F1
#
_entry.id   AF-A0AAV3ZB40-F1
#
_cell.length_a   1.000
_cell.length_b   1.000
_cell.length_c   1.000
_cell.angle_alpha   90.00
_cell.angle_beta   90.00
_cell.angle_gamma   90.00
#
_symmetry.space_group_name_H-M   'P 1'
#
loop_
_entity.id
_entity.type
_entity.pdbx_description
1 polymer ?
#
loop_
_entity_poly.entity_id
_entity_poly.type
_entity_poly.pdbx_seq_one_letter_code
_entity_poly.pdbx_strand_id
1 'polypeptide(L)'
;MERKEILMQVDQGGLALPERDFYLNKTISEDKILSAYLTYMTDVFTLLGAPNQTETRRKMEEVILFETELANITTPEEDRRDDTKLYHKMTLANLSHNYPHIKWVHLVNHLLSVVELNVAPTENVVVYAPEYLTALDAMLAKYQKTDEGKQ
;
A
#
# COMPACT_ATOMS: atom_id res chain seq x y z
N MET A 1 -30.09 14.63 18.68
CA MET A 1 -28.67 14.27 18.54
C MET A 1 -28.56 13.33 17.35
N GLU A 2 -28.05 13.80 16.21
CA GLU A 2 -27.65 12.89 15.14
C GLU A 2 -26.51 12.02 15.68
N ARG A 3 -26.67 10.70 15.55
CA ARG A 3 -25.63 9.74 15.89
C ARG A 3 -24.53 9.95 14.85
N LYS A 4 -23.34 10.44 15.26
CA LYS A 4 -22.17 10.38 14.38
C LYS A 4 -21.89 8.91 14.11
N GLU A 5 -22.24 8.45 12.91
CA GLU A 5 -21.82 7.13 12.44
C GLU A 5 -20.33 7.22 12.08
N ILE A 6 -19.51 6.46 12.81
CA ILE A 6 -18.10 6.30 12.48
C ILE A 6 -18.04 5.19 11.44
N LEU A 7 -17.64 5.54 10.22
CA LEU A 7 -17.44 4.59 9.13
C LEU A 7 -15.96 4.34 8.91
N MET A 8 -15.61 3.07 8.65
CA MET A 8 -14.27 2.70 8.24
C MET A 8 -13.96 3.32 6.87
N GLN A 9 -12.72 3.76 6.70
CA GLN A 9 -12.23 4.36 5.47
C GLN A 9 -11.04 3.56 4.95
N VAL A 10 -11.05 3.27 3.66
CA VAL A 10 -9.95 2.64 2.93
C VAL A 10 -9.49 3.60 1.85
N ASP A 11 -8.20 3.81 1.77
CA ASP A 11 -7.59 4.77 0.88
C ASP A 11 -6.27 4.23 0.32
N GLN A 12 -5.62 4.98 -0.57
CA GLN A 12 -4.28 4.68 -1.03
C GLN A 12 -3.28 4.67 0.14
N GLY A 13 -2.32 3.76 0.06
CA GLY A 13 -1.26 3.65 1.06
C GLY A 13 -0.27 4.82 0.97
N GLY A 14 0.54 4.96 2.02
CA GLY A 14 1.69 5.87 2.00
C GLY A 14 2.87 5.29 1.23
N LEU A 15 3.69 6.18 0.68
CA LEU A 15 5.03 5.86 0.18
C LEU A 15 6.06 6.21 1.25
N ALA A 16 7.25 5.60 1.19
CA ALA A 16 8.31 5.91 2.15
C ALA A 16 8.91 7.30 1.92
N LEU A 17 9.03 7.73 0.66
CA LEU A 17 9.33 9.12 0.32
C LEU A 17 8.04 9.97 0.31
N PRO A 18 8.13 11.27 0.64
CA PRO A 18 6.95 12.10 0.90
C PRO A 18 5.95 12.20 -0.27
N GLU A 19 6.46 12.16 -1.50
CA GLU A 19 5.68 12.36 -2.71
C GLU A 19 5.98 11.27 -3.74
N ARG A 20 4.99 10.93 -4.56
CA ARG A 20 5.16 9.95 -5.65
C ARG A 20 6.22 10.38 -6.66
N ASP A 21 6.36 11.69 -6.88
CA ASP A 21 7.27 12.28 -7.88
C ASP A 21 8.75 12.05 -7.55
N PHE A 22 9.08 11.66 -6.31
CA PHE A 22 10.43 11.21 -5.99
C PHE A 22 10.81 9.89 -6.67
N TYR A 23 9.82 9.06 -7.04
CA TYR A 23 10.02 7.77 -7.69
C TYR A 23 9.83 7.83 -9.21
N LEU A 24 8.99 8.74 -9.72
CA LEU A 24 8.60 8.77 -11.14
C LEU A 24 9.68 9.36 -12.04
N ASN A 25 9.78 8.83 -13.26
CA ASN A 25 10.66 9.31 -14.35
C ASN A 25 12.15 9.39 -13.97
N LYS A 26 12.60 8.55 -13.04
CA LYS A 26 13.95 8.56 -12.48
C LYS A 26 14.51 7.15 -12.39
N THR A 27 15.84 7.04 -12.41
CA THR A 27 16.55 5.80 -12.12
C THR A 27 17.38 5.98 -10.85
N ILE A 28 17.58 4.89 -10.08
CA ILE A 28 18.37 4.91 -8.84
C ILE A 28 19.80 5.43 -9.08
N SER A 29 20.37 5.17 -10.26
CA SER A 29 21.71 5.63 -10.64
C SER A 29 21.81 7.12 -10.95
N GLU A 30 20.72 7.75 -11.39
CA GLU A 30 20.72 9.14 -11.86
C GLU A 30 20.15 10.11 -10.81
N ASP A 31 19.25 9.63 -9.95
CA ASP A 31 18.62 10.43 -8.92
C ASP A 31 19.32 10.28 -7.55
N LYS A 32 19.80 11.41 -7.02
CA LYS A 32 20.53 11.45 -5.73
C LYS A 32 19.66 11.05 -4.54
N ILE A 33 18.35 11.29 -4.60
CA ILE A 33 17.41 10.98 -3.52
C ILE A 33 17.18 9.48 -3.48
N LEU A 34 16.89 8.86 -4.63
CA LEU A 34 16.75 7.39 -4.72
C LEU A 34 18.05 6.67 -4.35
N SER A 35 19.19 7.19 -4.80
CA SER A 35 20.51 6.65 -4.44
C SER A 35 20.77 6.73 -2.93
N ALA A 36 20.49 7.89 -2.31
CA ALA A 36 20.63 8.06 -0.87
C ALA A 36 19.65 7.18 -0.07
N TYR A 37 18.43 7.02 -0.56
CA TYR A 37 17.43 6.14 0.05
C TYR A 37 17.85 4.67 0.00
N LEU A 38 18.40 4.21 -1.12
CA LEU A 38 18.96 2.85 -1.23
C LEU A 38 20.10 2.61 -0.23
N THR A 39 21.03 3.56 -0.12
CA THR A 39 22.12 3.48 0.85
C THR A 39 21.57 3.44 2.27
N TYR A 40 20.63 4.34 2.60
CA TYR A 40 20.00 4.37 3.93
C TYR A 40 19.37 3.04 4.31
N MET A 41 18.56 2.44 3.42
CA MET A 41 17.97 1.14 3.69
C MET A 41 19.03 0.06 3.87
N THR A 42 20.04 0.03 2.99
CA THR A 42 21.13 -0.95 3.05
C THR A 42 21.87 -0.86 4.38
N ASP A 43 22.17 0.35 4.85
CA ASP A 43 22.87 0.59 6.12
C ASP A 43 22.02 0.15 7.32
N VAL A 44 20.74 0.50 7.35
CA VAL A 44 19.81 0.09 8.41
C VAL A 44 19.70 -1.43 8.49
N PHE A 45 19.49 -2.13 7.37
CA PHE A 45 19.40 -3.59 7.38
C PHE A 45 20.72 -4.26 7.75
N THR A 46 21.85 -3.67 7.38
CA THR A 46 23.17 -4.14 7.81
C THR A 46 23.33 -4.00 9.33
N LEU A 47 22.92 -2.87 9.90
CA LEU A 47 22.93 -2.64 11.36
C LEU A 47 21.98 -3.60 12.11
N LEU A 48 20.88 -4.01 11.48
CA LEU A 48 19.96 -5.01 12.01
C LEU A 48 20.47 -6.46 11.85
N GLY A 49 21.68 -6.66 11.33
CA GLY A 49 22.35 -7.96 11.29
C GLY A 49 22.24 -8.70 9.95
N ALA A 50 21.89 -8.03 8.86
CA ALA A 50 21.92 -8.65 7.54
C ALA A 50 23.36 -9.07 7.17
N PRO A 51 23.60 -10.36 6.84
CA PRO A 51 24.95 -10.92 6.79
C PRO A 51 25.76 -10.51 5.54
N ASN A 52 25.10 -10.09 4.47
CA ASN A 52 25.73 -9.76 3.19
C ASN A 52 25.21 -8.43 2.66
N GLN A 53 26.05 -7.38 2.74
CA GLN A 53 25.69 -6.04 2.30
C GLN A 53 25.31 -5.98 0.81
N THR A 54 25.98 -6.75 -0.06
CA THR A 54 25.68 -6.77 -1.50
C THR A 54 24.30 -7.39 -1.76
N GLU A 55 23.97 -8.48 -1.07
CA GLU A 55 22.64 -9.10 -1.18
C GLU A 55 21.56 -8.20 -0.60
N THR A 56 21.81 -7.57 0.56
CA THR A 56 20.91 -6.58 1.15
C THR A 56 20.65 -5.45 0.17
N ARG A 57 21.69 -4.87 -0.43
CA ARG A 57 21.55 -3.79 -1.40
C ARG A 57 20.70 -4.20 -2.59
N ARG A 58 20.91 -5.40 -3.14
CA ARG A 58 20.10 -5.95 -4.24
C ARG A 58 18.62 -6.09 -3.84
N LYS A 59 18.34 -6.61 -2.63
CA LYS A 59 16.97 -6.69 -2.10
C LYS A 59 16.34 -5.31 -1.89
N MET A 60 17.12 -4.33 -1.45
CA MET A 60 16.64 -2.95 -1.29
C MET A 60 16.37 -2.27 -2.63
N GLU A 61 17.11 -2.61 -3.69
CA GLU A 61 16.78 -2.19 -5.06
C GLU A 61 15.42 -2.76 -5.51
N GLU A 62 15.12 -4.02 -5.20
CA GLU A 62 13.80 -4.64 -5.47
C GLU A 62 12.67 -3.93 -4.70
N VAL A 63 12.92 -3.52 -3.46
CA VAL A 63 11.96 -2.73 -2.67
C VAL A 63 11.70 -1.38 -3.33
N ILE A 64 12.72 -0.66 -3.80
CA ILE A 64 12.52 0.62 -4.51
C ILE A 64 11.73 0.41 -5.81
N LEU A 65 12.00 -0.67 -6.55
CA LEU A 65 11.23 -1.00 -7.76
C LEU A 65 9.75 -1.23 -7.42
N PHE A 66 9.46 -2.00 -6.37
CA PHE A 66 8.11 -2.20 -5.87
C PHE A 66 7.44 -0.89 -5.45
N GLU A 67 8.12 -0.05 -4.66
CA GLU A 67 7.63 1.26 -4.26
C GLU A 67 7.41 2.19 -5.47
N THR A 68 8.20 2.05 -6.53
CA THR A 68 8.04 2.82 -7.77
C THR A 68 6.79 2.36 -8.54
N GLU A 69 6.52 1.06 -8.61
CA GLU A 69 5.25 0.55 -9.16
C GLU A 69 4.05 1.06 -8.34
N LEU A 70 4.17 1.06 -7.01
CA LEU A 70 3.16 1.59 -6.11
C LEU A 70 2.94 3.10 -6.31
N ALA A 71 4.02 3.86 -6.44
CA ALA A 71 3.99 5.29 -6.73
C ALA A 71 3.33 5.58 -8.08
N ASN A 72 3.48 4.70 -9.07
CA ASN A 72 2.88 4.86 -10.40
C ASN A 72 1.35 4.69 -10.39
N ILE A 73 0.82 3.84 -9.52
CA ILE A 73 -0.63 3.62 -9.37
C ILE A 73 -1.30 4.57 -8.36
N THR A 74 -0.51 5.27 -7.56
CA THR A 74 -0.98 6.24 -6.56
C THR A 74 -1.60 7.46 -7.24
N THR A 75 -2.81 7.87 -6.84
CA THR A 75 -3.48 9.05 -7.41
C THR A 75 -2.78 10.34 -6.91
N PRO A 76 -2.46 11.30 -7.80
CA PRO A 76 -1.91 12.61 -7.42
C PRO A 76 -2.79 13.34 -6.40
N GLU A 77 -2.17 14.10 -5.48
CA GLU A 77 -2.92 14.87 -4.48
C GLU A 77 -3.83 15.94 -5.10
N GLU A 78 -3.43 16.50 -6.24
CA GLU A 78 -4.22 17.48 -6.99
C GLU A 78 -5.56 16.93 -7.50
N ASP A 79 -5.58 15.64 -7.90
CA ASP A 79 -6.79 14.95 -8.37
C ASP A 79 -7.71 14.53 -7.21
N ARG A 80 -7.22 14.62 -5.96
CA ARG A 80 -7.93 14.17 -4.76
C ARG A 80 -8.66 15.27 -4.01
N ARG A 81 -8.77 16.47 -4.58
CA ARG A 81 -9.40 17.64 -3.92
C ARG A 81 -10.93 17.58 -3.88
N ASP A 82 -11.56 16.68 -4.63
CA ASP A 82 -13.02 16.53 -4.69
C ASP A 82 -13.48 15.31 -3.87
N ASP A 83 -13.59 15.51 -2.56
CA ASP A 83 -13.99 14.47 -1.59
C ASP A 83 -15.32 13.79 -1.95
N THR A 84 -16.23 14.50 -2.64
CA THR A 84 -17.54 13.94 -2.99
C THR A 84 -17.45 12.90 -4.10
N LYS A 85 -16.51 13.07 -5.03
CA LYS A 85 -16.25 12.09 -6.09
C LYS A 85 -15.49 10.87 -5.59
N LEU A 86 -14.65 11.05 -4.57
CA LEU A 86 -13.88 9.96 -3.98
C LEU A 86 -14.72 9.09 -3.04
N TYR A 87 -15.88 9.56 -2.57
CA TYR A 87 -16.68 8.82 -1.60
C TYR A 87 -17.41 7.61 -2.22
N HIS A 88 -16.80 6.41 -2.14
CA HIS A 88 -17.45 5.16 -2.59
C HIS A 88 -17.82 4.26 -1.41
N LYS A 89 -19.07 4.35 -0.96
CA LYS A 89 -19.58 3.47 0.11
C LYS A 89 -19.94 2.09 -0.43
N MET A 90 -19.41 1.04 0.17
CA MET A 90 -19.74 -0.36 -0.13
C MET A 90 -19.69 -1.22 1.14
N THR A 91 -20.14 -2.47 1.07
CA THR A 91 -19.97 -3.42 2.18
C THR A 91 -18.58 -4.04 2.15
N LEU A 92 -18.10 -4.52 3.29
CA LEU A 92 -16.82 -5.23 3.39
C LEU A 92 -16.79 -6.51 2.53
N ALA A 93 -17.96 -7.14 2.34
CA ALA A 93 -18.15 -8.26 1.41
C ALA A 93 -17.93 -7.82 -0.06
N ASN A 94 -18.50 -6.68 -0.47
CA ASN A 94 -18.30 -6.15 -1.82
C ASN A 94 -16.84 -5.72 -2.04
N LEU A 95 -16.20 -5.12 -1.02
CA LEU A 95 -14.78 -4.80 -1.06
C LEU A 95 -13.93 -6.06 -1.30
N SER A 96 -14.23 -7.14 -0.57
CA SER A 96 -13.55 -8.43 -0.73
C SER A 96 -13.80 -9.09 -2.08
N HIS A 97 -14.98 -8.88 -2.66
CA HIS A 97 -15.30 -9.38 -4.00
C HIS A 97 -14.55 -8.61 -5.09
N ASN A 98 -14.48 -7.28 -4.97
CA ASN A 98 -13.85 -6.41 -5.96
C ASN A 98 -12.32 -6.49 -5.93
N TYR A 99 -11.73 -6.72 -4.75
CA TYR A 99 -10.27 -6.74 -4.54
C TYR A 99 -9.85 -8.01 -3.77
N PRO A 100 -9.91 -9.19 -4.42
CA PRO A 100 -9.80 -10.49 -3.75
C PRO A 100 -8.39 -10.86 -3.26
N HIS A 101 -7.34 -10.19 -3.73
CA HIS A 101 -5.96 -10.53 -3.32
C HIS A 101 -5.63 -10.09 -1.89
N ILE A 102 -6.48 -9.26 -1.28
CA ILE A 102 -6.44 -8.91 0.14
C ILE A 102 -7.62 -9.58 0.86
N LYS A 103 -7.34 -10.28 1.96
CA LYS A 103 -8.37 -10.88 2.81
C LYS A 103 -9.00 -9.83 3.73
N TRP A 104 -9.75 -8.88 3.18
CA TRP A 104 -10.23 -7.68 3.89
C TRP A 104 -10.95 -7.96 5.20
N VAL A 105 -11.92 -8.88 5.22
CA VAL A 105 -12.64 -9.24 6.47
C VAL A 105 -11.67 -9.72 7.55
N HIS A 106 -10.69 -10.54 7.17
CA HIS A 106 -9.69 -11.06 8.10
C HIS A 106 -8.75 -9.95 8.57
N LEU A 107 -8.25 -9.12 7.66
CA LEU A 107 -7.38 -7.99 7.96
C LEU A 107 -8.05 -7.01 8.93
N VAL A 108 -9.29 -6.62 8.64
CA VAL A 108 -10.04 -5.67 9.47
C VAL A 108 -10.29 -6.24 10.86
N ASN A 109 -10.76 -7.48 10.97
CA ASN A 109 -10.98 -8.11 12.29
C ASN A 109 -9.67 -8.30 13.06
N HIS A 110 -8.56 -8.59 12.37
CA HIS A 110 -7.25 -8.66 13.01
C HIS A 110 -6.83 -7.31 13.58
N LEU A 111 -6.94 -6.22 12.81
CA LEU A 111 -6.63 -4.87 13.26
C LEU A 111 -7.52 -4.41 14.42
N LEU A 112 -8.81 -4.74 14.39
CA LEU A 112 -9.77 -4.34 15.43
C LEU A 112 -9.74 -5.24 16.68
N SER A 113 -9.06 -6.38 16.63
CA SER A 113 -8.93 -7.29 17.78
C SER A 113 -8.25 -6.62 18.99
N VAL A 114 -7.40 -5.63 18.76
CA VAL A 114 -6.72 -4.84 19.82
C VAL A 114 -7.68 -4.02 20.68
N VAL A 115 -8.89 -3.76 20.18
CA VAL A 115 -9.98 -3.09 20.90
C VAL A 115 -11.17 -4.03 21.12
N GLU A 116 -10.98 -5.34 20.97
CA GLU A 116 -11.99 -6.39 21.16
C GLU A 116 -13.24 -6.22 20.26
N LEU A 117 -13.09 -5.60 19.10
CA LEU A 117 -14.17 -5.42 18.13
C LEU A 117 -14.05 -6.42 16.99
N ASN A 118 -15.21 -6.95 16.56
CA ASN A 118 -15.34 -7.75 15.35
C ASN A 118 -16.44 -7.14 14.48
N VAL A 119 -16.18 -7.09 13.17
CA VAL A 119 -17.13 -6.58 12.18
C VAL A 119 -17.66 -7.71 11.31
N ALA A 120 -18.94 -7.61 10.97
CA ALA A 120 -19.57 -8.51 10.02
C ALA A 120 -19.16 -8.13 8.58
N PRO A 121 -19.16 -9.07 7.61
CA PRO A 121 -18.93 -8.75 6.20
C PRO A 121 -19.94 -7.74 5.61
N THR A 122 -21.09 -7.55 6.26
CA THR A 122 -22.11 -6.58 5.88
C THR A 122 -21.81 -5.15 6.35
N GLU A 123 -20.75 -4.95 7.14
CA GLU A 123 -20.34 -3.63 7.64
C GLU A 123 -20.01 -2.71 6.47
N ASN A 124 -20.40 -1.43 6.60
CA ASN A 124 -20.14 -0.45 5.54
C ASN A 124 -18.73 0.14 5.68
N VAL A 125 -18.08 0.29 4.54
CA VAL A 125 -16.77 0.92 4.39
C VAL A 125 -16.84 1.96 3.28
N VAL A 126 -16.10 3.04 3.46
CA VAL A 126 -15.92 4.08 2.44
C VAL A 126 -14.57 3.87 1.78
N VAL A 127 -14.55 3.76 0.47
CA VAL A 127 -13.34 3.61 -0.33
C VAL A 127 -13.08 4.93 -1.04
N TYR A 128 -11.94 5.57 -0.76
CA TYR A 128 -11.54 6.84 -1.39
C TYR A 128 -10.73 6.68 -2.68
N ALA A 129 -10.12 5.50 -2.89
CA ALA A 129 -9.24 5.27 -4.03
C ALA A 129 -9.56 3.93 -4.74
N PRO A 130 -10.74 3.79 -5.37
CA PRO A 130 -11.14 2.52 -6.00
C PRO A 130 -10.26 2.14 -7.19
N GLU A 131 -9.77 3.12 -7.95
CA GLU A 131 -8.89 2.93 -9.09
C GLU A 131 -7.51 2.44 -8.64
N TYR A 132 -6.96 3.06 -7.59
CA TYR A 132 -5.74 2.61 -6.92
C TYR A 132 -5.89 1.17 -6.42
N LEU A 133 -6.98 0.83 -5.72
CA LEU A 133 -7.20 -0.54 -5.23
C LEU A 133 -7.33 -1.55 -6.37
N THR A 134 -7.90 -1.16 -7.50
CA THR A 134 -7.98 -2.01 -8.70
C THR A 134 -6.59 -2.30 -9.24
N ALA A 135 -5.76 -1.27 -9.38
CA ALA A 135 -4.39 -1.41 -9.87
C ALA A 135 -3.51 -2.18 -8.87
N LEU A 136 -3.68 -1.95 -7.57
CA LEU A 136 -3.00 -2.66 -6.50
C LEU A 136 -3.37 -4.15 -6.49
N ASP A 137 -4.65 -4.49 -6.62
CA ASP A 137 -5.09 -5.89 -6.69
C ASP A 137 -4.44 -6.62 -7.88
N ALA A 138 -4.40 -5.97 -9.06
CA ALA A 138 -3.70 -6.49 -10.23
C ALA A 138 -2.19 -6.63 -10.02
N MET A 139 -1.57 -5.71 -9.27
CA MET A 139 -0.15 -5.78 -8.91
C MET A 139 0.13 -6.95 -7.97
N LEU A 140 -0.66 -7.12 -6.90
CA LEU A 140 -0.55 -8.21 -5.95
C LEU A 140 -0.73 -9.58 -6.62
N ALA A 141 -1.62 -9.68 -7.61
CA ALA A 141 -1.79 -10.88 -8.42
C ALA A 141 -0.50 -11.33 -9.13
N LYS A 142 0.38 -10.39 -9.50
CA LYS A 142 1.67 -10.69 -10.14
C LYS A 142 2.68 -11.23 -9.12
N TYR A 143 2.81 -10.54 -7.98
CA TYR A 143 3.75 -10.91 -6.92
C TYR A 143 3.40 -12.22 -6.23
N GLN A 144 2.11 -12.56 -6.09
CA GLN A 144 1.69 -13.86 -5.53
C GLN A 144 1.98 -15.04 -6.47
N LYS A 145 2.13 -14.79 -7.78
CA LYS A 145 2.46 -15.82 -8.77
C LYS A 145 3.95 -16.04 -8.95
N THR A 146 4.78 -15.07 -8.56
CA THR A 146 6.23 -15.22 -8.56
C THR A 146 6.59 -16.02 -7.31
N ASP A 147 7.25 -17.17 -7.47
CA ASP A 147 7.56 -18.13 -6.39
C ASP A 147 8.49 -17.59 -5.28
N GLU A 148 8.75 -16.29 -5.23
CA GLU A 148 9.50 -15.60 -4.16
C GLU A 148 8.64 -15.21 -2.95
N GLY A 149 7.30 -15.23 -3.08
CA GLY A 149 6.36 -14.95 -1.97
C GLY A 149 5.96 -16.18 -1.12
N LYS A 150 6.53 -17.36 -1.41
CA LYS A 150 6.35 -18.59 -0.61
C LYS A 150 7.61 -18.87 0.22
N GLN A 151 7.92 -17.99 1.17
CA GLN A 151 8.78 -18.36 2.30
C GLN A 151 8.03 -18.09 3.60
#